data_AF-A0A2V9BDE8-F1
#
_entry.id   AF-A0A2V9BDE8-F1
#
_cell.length_a   1.000
_cell.length_b   1.000
_cell.length_c   1.000
_cell.angle_alpha   90.00
_cell.angle_beta   90.00
_cell.angle_gamma   90.00
#
_symmetry.space_group_name_H-M   'P 1'
#
loop_
_entity.id
_entity.type
_entity.pdbx_description
1 polymer ?
#
loop_
_entity_poly.entity_id
_entity_poly.type
_entity_poly.pdbx_seq_one_letter_code
_entity_poly.pdbx_strand_id
1 'polypeptide(L)'
;MARAVRSLFVSVFSMMISLAPVVAQQEVPSTNPATSTSPQKLTKEQKKKMGRALKELDAQYKQWLNEDVVYIIAPEERTAFLQLSTSEEREQFIEQFWLRRSSNPDLPENDFKEEHYRRIAYANEHYASGIPGWKTDRGRTYIIWGPADEVDSHPTGGTYDRPMNEGGGSTSTYPWEMWRYRYLEGIGNNVEIEFVDPSGSGEYHMTMDPSEKDALLHVPGAGLSLMESMGMAS
;
A
#
# COMPACT_ATOMS: atom_id res chain seq x y z
N MET A 1 23.32 -25.88 55.41
CA MET A 1 22.88 -24.47 55.38
C MET A 1 24.01 -23.58 55.87
N ALA A 2 24.24 -22.47 55.17
CA ALA A 2 25.09 -21.32 55.54
C ALA A 2 26.56 -21.58 55.93
N ARG A 3 27.49 -21.13 55.08
CA ARG A 3 28.81 -20.64 55.53
C ARG A 3 29.24 -19.45 54.68
N ALA A 4 29.10 -18.27 55.28
CA ALA A 4 29.89 -17.08 54.98
C ALA A 4 31.20 -17.11 55.82
N VAL A 5 32.03 -16.06 55.66
CA VAL A 5 33.26 -15.69 56.42
C VAL A 5 34.53 -16.24 55.72
N ARG A 6 35.59 -15.48 55.38
CA ARG A 6 36.20 -14.26 55.95
C ARG A 6 37.11 -13.58 54.90
N SER A 7 37.16 -12.25 54.93
CA SER A 7 38.17 -11.43 54.24
C SER A 7 39.57 -11.58 54.84
N LEU A 8 40.61 -11.37 54.02
CA LEU A 8 41.96 -11.04 54.46
C LEU A 8 42.50 -9.89 53.59
N PHE A 9 42.84 -8.79 54.25
CA PHE A 9 43.46 -7.59 53.70
C PHE A 9 44.96 -7.81 53.53
N VAL A 10 45.55 -7.36 52.42
CA VAL A 10 46.90 -6.77 52.42
C VAL A 10 46.87 -5.50 51.57
N SER A 11 47.08 -4.39 52.26
CA SER A 11 47.38 -3.06 51.73
C SER A 11 48.84 -3.05 51.23
N VAL A 12 49.18 -2.19 50.26
CA VAL A 12 50.30 -1.22 50.39
C VAL A 12 50.51 -0.43 49.07
N PHE A 13 50.55 0.88 49.28
CA PHE A 13 51.20 1.96 48.53
C PHE A 13 50.76 2.37 47.13
N SER A 14 50.03 3.49 47.14
CA SER A 14 50.01 4.51 46.12
C SER A 14 51.41 5.12 45.92
N MET A 15 51.85 5.22 44.66
CA MET A 15 52.86 6.18 44.24
C MET A 15 52.39 6.78 42.91
N MET A 16 51.87 8.00 42.98
CA MET A 16 51.56 8.81 41.80
C MET A 16 52.86 9.24 41.12
N ILE A 17 53.00 8.86 39.85
CA ILE A 17 53.90 9.55 38.91
C ILE A 17 53.02 9.98 37.74
N SER A 18 52.82 11.29 37.63
CA SER A 18 52.14 11.96 36.53
C SER A 18 53.05 12.00 35.30
N LEU A 19 52.68 11.26 34.27
CA LEU A 19 53.21 11.40 32.92
C LEU A 19 52.03 11.70 32.00
N ALA A 20 52.01 12.91 31.44
CA ALA A 20 51.02 13.32 30.45
C ALA A 20 51.17 12.44 29.19
N PRO A 21 50.08 11.85 28.65
CA PRO A 21 50.16 11.22 27.35
C PRO A 21 50.10 12.33 26.29
N VAL A 22 51.17 12.42 25.50
CA VAL A 22 51.15 13.01 24.16
C VAL A 22 50.06 12.28 23.38
N VAL A 23 48.94 12.96 23.11
CA VAL A 23 47.91 12.45 22.20
C VAL A 23 48.46 12.60 20.78
N ALA A 24 49.06 11.53 20.28
CA ALA A 24 49.25 11.35 18.85
C ALA A 24 47.86 11.13 18.23
N GLN A 25 47.38 12.12 17.49
CA GLN A 25 46.12 12.06 16.78
C GLN A 25 46.29 11.13 15.57
N GLN A 26 45.98 9.86 15.76
CA GLN A 26 45.81 8.88 14.69
C GLN A 26 44.40 9.08 14.13
N GLU A 27 44.28 9.63 12.92
CA GLU A 27 43.03 9.66 12.18
C GLU A 27 42.57 8.23 11.93
N VAL A 28 41.59 7.78 12.69
CA VAL A 28 40.88 6.53 12.43
C VAL A 28 39.91 6.82 11.28
N PRO A 29 40.00 6.17 10.12
CA PRO A 29 39.05 6.40 9.04
C PRO A 29 37.70 5.86 9.49
N SER A 30 36.75 6.78 9.71
CA SER A 30 35.37 6.46 10.06
C SER A 30 34.71 5.71 8.91
N THR A 31 34.68 4.39 8.96
CA THR A 31 33.76 3.58 8.14
C THR A 31 32.35 3.78 8.68
N ASN A 32 31.64 4.75 8.13
CA ASN A 32 30.19 4.91 8.33
C ASN A 32 29.46 3.65 7.86
N PRO A 33 28.72 2.92 8.72
CA PRO A 33 27.76 1.92 8.27
C PRO A 33 26.44 2.64 8.03
N ALA A 34 26.36 3.38 6.92
CA ALA A 34 25.13 4.01 6.47
C ALA A 34 24.93 3.72 4.98
N THR A 35 24.82 2.45 4.64
CA THR A 35 24.14 2.05 3.40
C THR A 35 22.65 2.22 3.63
N SER A 36 22.18 3.45 3.40
CA SER A 36 20.78 3.71 3.12
C SER A 36 20.44 3.00 1.80
N THR A 37 19.75 1.87 1.88
CA THR A 37 19.22 1.17 0.71
C THR A 37 18.04 1.97 0.14
N SER A 38 18.32 3.05 -0.58
CA SER A 38 17.33 3.65 -1.46
C SER A 38 17.05 2.66 -2.60
N PRO A 39 15.78 2.38 -2.97
CA PRO A 39 15.46 1.47 -4.05
C PRO A 39 16.12 1.98 -5.35
N GLN A 40 17.13 1.24 -5.82
CA GLN A 40 17.88 1.58 -7.02
C GLN A 40 16.94 1.52 -8.22
N LYS A 41 16.69 2.66 -8.87
CA LYS A 41 15.89 2.71 -10.10
C LYS A 41 16.54 1.85 -11.18
N LEU A 42 15.79 0.90 -11.74
CA LEU A 42 16.22 0.04 -12.85
C LEU A 42 16.72 0.87 -14.04
N THR A 43 17.88 0.49 -14.58
CA THR A 43 18.45 1.06 -15.81
C THR A 43 17.57 0.77 -17.03
N LYS A 44 17.73 1.55 -18.09
CA LYS A 44 17.00 1.36 -19.36
C LYS A 44 17.24 -0.03 -19.97
N GLU A 45 18.47 -0.54 -19.84
CA GLU A 45 18.84 -1.87 -20.32
C GLU A 45 18.16 -2.98 -19.52
N GLN A 46 18.15 -2.86 -18.19
CA GLN A 46 17.44 -3.80 -17.32
C GLN A 46 15.94 -3.82 -17.65
N LYS A 47 15.31 -2.65 -17.83
CA LYS A 47 13.89 -2.58 -18.25
C LYS A 47 13.63 -3.27 -19.59
N LYS A 48 14.52 -3.07 -20.57
CA LYS A 48 14.42 -3.74 -21.88
C LYS A 48 14.57 -5.26 -21.77
N LYS A 49 15.53 -5.74 -20.96
CA LYS A 49 15.72 -7.17 -20.70
C LYS A 49 14.49 -7.78 -20.02
N MET A 50 13.97 -7.13 -18.99
CA MET A 50 12.75 -7.55 -18.29
C MET A 50 11.53 -7.56 -19.20
N GLY A 51 11.40 -6.57 -20.08
CA GLY A 51 10.32 -6.53 -21.08
C GLY A 51 10.40 -7.68 -22.09
N ARG A 52 11.59 -8.17 -22.43
CA ARG A 52 11.77 -9.38 -23.25
C ARG A 52 11.42 -10.63 -22.47
N ALA A 53 11.95 -10.78 -21.25
CA ALA A 53 11.63 -11.89 -20.37
C ALA A 53 10.13 -12.04 -20.15
N LEU A 54 9.41 -10.92 -19.90
CA LEU A 54 7.95 -10.92 -19.77
C LEU A 54 7.24 -11.37 -21.05
N LYS A 55 7.77 -11.07 -22.24
CA LYS A 55 7.17 -11.50 -23.52
C LYS A 55 7.40 -12.97 -23.81
N GLU A 56 8.55 -13.50 -23.40
CA GLU A 56 8.94 -14.90 -23.60
C GLU A 56 8.35 -15.84 -22.55
N LEU A 57 7.90 -15.30 -21.41
CA LEU A 57 7.29 -16.05 -20.31
C LEU A 57 6.02 -16.82 -20.76
N ASP A 58 5.79 -18.01 -20.20
CA ASP A 58 4.59 -18.79 -20.50
C ASP A 58 3.30 -18.06 -20.07
N ALA A 59 2.19 -18.39 -20.71
CA ALA A 59 0.90 -17.72 -20.48
C ALA A 59 0.45 -17.79 -19.02
N GLN A 60 0.61 -18.94 -18.36
CA GLN A 60 0.26 -19.14 -16.95
C GLN A 60 1.04 -18.19 -16.03
N TYR A 61 2.37 -18.10 -16.19
CA TYR A 61 3.20 -17.23 -15.37
C TYR A 61 2.97 -15.75 -15.68
N LYS A 62 2.66 -15.40 -16.93
CA LYS A 62 2.25 -14.04 -17.30
C LYS A 62 0.96 -13.63 -16.61
N GLN A 63 -0.03 -14.52 -16.61
CA GLN A 63 -1.31 -14.28 -15.95
C GLN A 63 -1.10 -14.13 -14.44
N TRP A 64 -0.39 -15.08 -13.82
CA TRP A 64 -0.06 -15.00 -12.40
C TRP A 64 0.60 -13.65 -12.03
N LEU A 65 1.60 -13.23 -12.81
CA LEU A 65 2.36 -12.02 -12.52
C LEU A 65 1.59 -10.71 -12.77
N ASN A 66 0.76 -10.66 -13.81
CA ASN A 66 0.09 -9.44 -14.26
C ASN A 66 -1.36 -9.32 -13.79
N GLU A 67 -1.95 -10.40 -13.28
CA GLU A 67 -3.35 -10.44 -12.83
C GLU A 67 -3.39 -10.89 -11.38
N ASP A 68 -2.99 -12.13 -11.09
CA ASP A 68 -3.20 -12.71 -9.77
C ASP A 68 -2.47 -11.93 -8.66
N VAL A 69 -1.18 -11.62 -8.84
CA VAL A 69 -0.38 -10.99 -7.77
C VAL A 69 -0.06 -9.51 -8.02
N VAL A 70 -0.68 -8.90 -9.03
CA VAL A 70 -0.33 -7.55 -9.52
C VAL A 70 -0.34 -6.46 -8.43
N TYR A 71 -1.21 -6.59 -7.43
CA TYR A 71 -1.35 -5.63 -6.34
C TYR A 71 -0.53 -5.95 -5.08
N ILE A 72 0.03 -7.15 -4.99
CA ILE A 72 0.69 -7.65 -3.77
C ILE A 72 2.16 -8.05 -3.98
N ILE A 73 2.61 -8.14 -5.24
CA ILE A 73 4.00 -8.41 -5.58
C ILE A 73 4.83 -7.13 -5.50
N ALA A 74 5.92 -7.17 -4.74
CA ALA A 74 6.84 -6.03 -4.68
C ALA A 74 7.62 -5.87 -5.99
N PRO A 75 8.09 -4.64 -6.34
CA PRO A 75 8.89 -4.41 -7.54
C PRO A 75 10.14 -5.30 -7.64
N GLU A 76 10.79 -5.55 -6.50
CA GLU A 76 11.99 -6.38 -6.38
C GLU A 76 11.65 -7.85 -6.62
N GLU A 77 10.53 -8.32 -6.08
CA GLU A 77 10.01 -9.68 -6.26
C GLU A 77 9.64 -9.95 -7.72
N ARG A 78 8.96 -8.99 -8.35
CA ARG A 78 8.65 -9.03 -9.78
C ARG A 78 9.92 -9.09 -10.63
N THR A 79 10.94 -8.35 -10.22
CA THR A 79 12.24 -8.34 -10.91
C THR A 79 12.96 -9.68 -10.76
N ALA A 80 12.99 -10.23 -9.54
CA ALA A 80 13.58 -11.53 -9.26
C ALA A 80 12.87 -12.65 -10.05
N PHE A 81 11.54 -12.66 -10.06
CA PHE A 81 10.75 -13.64 -10.81
C PHE A 81 11.08 -13.65 -12.32
N LEU A 82 11.23 -12.47 -12.92
CA LEU A 82 11.59 -12.32 -14.34
C LEU A 82 13.04 -12.70 -14.67
N GLN A 83 13.90 -12.90 -13.67
CA GLN A 83 15.28 -13.37 -13.86
C GLN A 83 15.40 -14.90 -13.81
N LEU A 84 14.37 -15.60 -13.30
CA LEU A 84 14.33 -17.06 -13.25
C LEU A 84 14.28 -17.64 -14.66
N SER A 85 15.01 -18.72 -14.89
CA SER A 85 15.19 -19.30 -16.22
C SER A 85 14.25 -20.47 -16.46
N THR A 86 14.06 -21.33 -15.45
CA THR A 86 13.28 -22.57 -15.60
C THR A 86 11.87 -22.47 -15.02
N SER A 87 11.00 -23.39 -15.44
CA SER A 87 9.66 -23.56 -14.85
C SER A 87 9.75 -23.93 -13.37
N GLU A 88 10.66 -24.84 -13.01
CA GLU A 88 10.81 -25.35 -11.64
C GLU A 88 11.21 -24.23 -10.67
N GLU A 89 12.14 -23.36 -11.07
CA GLU A 89 12.51 -22.18 -10.29
C GLU A 89 11.32 -21.24 -10.06
N ARG A 90 10.46 -21.06 -11.08
CA ARG A 90 9.27 -20.21 -10.99
C ARG A 90 8.20 -20.80 -10.10
N GLU A 91 7.95 -22.11 -10.19
CA GLU A 91 7.01 -22.80 -9.29
C GLU A 91 7.48 -22.69 -7.84
N GLN A 92 8.76 -22.93 -7.58
CA GLN A 92 9.35 -22.74 -6.24
C GLN A 92 9.21 -21.29 -5.76
N PHE A 93 9.43 -20.31 -6.63
CA PHE A 93 9.21 -18.91 -6.29
C PHE A 93 7.76 -18.63 -5.91
N ILE A 94 6.78 -19.15 -6.67
CA ILE A 94 5.36 -18.95 -6.41
C ILE A 94 4.97 -19.61 -5.08
N GLU A 95 5.44 -20.81 -4.81
CA GLU A 95 5.22 -21.51 -3.54
C GLU A 95 5.74 -20.68 -2.36
N GLN A 96 7.01 -20.26 -2.42
CA GLN A 96 7.62 -19.42 -1.38
C GLN A 96 6.96 -18.05 -1.28
N PHE A 97 6.47 -17.50 -2.40
CA PHE A 97 5.77 -16.22 -2.44
C PHE A 97 4.54 -16.22 -1.55
N TRP A 98 3.75 -17.30 -1.61
CA TRP A 98 2.57 -17.50 -0.79
C TRP A 98 2.91 -17.94 0.62
N LEU A 99 3.86 -18.88 0.80
CA LEU A 99 4.21 -19.43 2.10
C LEU A 99 4.58 -18.35 3.12
N ARG A 100 5.40 -17.38 2.72
CA ARG A 100 5.82 -16.26 3.60
C ARG A 100 4.73 -15.23 3.91
N ARG A 101 3.59 -15.27 3.21
CA ARG A 101 2.42 -14.42 3.47
C ARG A 101 1.33 -15.14 4.26
N SER A 102 1.43 -16.47 4.40
CA SER A 102 0.51 -17.25 5.23
C SER A 102 0.59 -16.77 6.67
N SER A 103 -0.57 -16.56 7.32
CA SER A 103 -0.59 -16.30 8.76
C SER A 103 -0.28 -17.57 9.54
N ASN A 104 -0.56 -18.73 8.95
CA ASN A 104 -0.37 -20.06 9.53
C ASN A 104 0.40 -20.97 8.55
N PRO A 105 1.73 -20.84 8.45
CA PRO A 105 2.53 -21.61 7.49
C PRO A 105 2.59 -23.11 7.76
N ASP A 106 2.17 -23.57 8.95
CA ASP A 106 2.11 -24.98 9.32
C ASP A 106 0.86 -25.70 8.78
N LEU A 107 -0.14 -24.96 8.28
CA LEU A 107 -1.33 -25.54 7.67
C LEU A 107 -1.06 -25.89 6.20
N PRO A 108 -1.63 -26.99 5.69
CA PRO A 108 -1.50 -27.34 4.28
C PRO A 108 -2.18 -26.30 3.37
N GLU A 109 -3.27 -25.69 3.84
CA GLU A 109 -3.94 -24.59 3.17
C GLU A 109 -3.29 -23.24 3.50
N ASN A 110 -3.02 -22.43 2.47
CA ASN A 110 -2.48 -21.09 2.64
C ASN A 110 -3.63 -20.08 2.75
N ASP A 111 -3.92 -19.65 3.97
CA ASP A 111 -5.03 -18.75 4.31
C ASP A 111 -5.02 -17.44 3.50
N PHE A 112 -3.84 -16.81 3.37
CA PHE A 112 -3.67 -15.57 2.63
C PHE A 112 -3.96 -15.76 1.14
N LYS A 113 -3.44 -16.85 0.55
CA LYS A 113 -3.67 -17.18 -0.86
C LYS A 113 -5.15 -17.39 -1.15
N GLU A 114 -5.83 -18.18 -0.31
CA GLU A 114 -7.26 -18.45 -0.47
C GLU A 114 -8.09 -17.17 -0.38
N GLU A 115 -7.84 -16.36 0.65
CA GLU A 115 -8.52 -15.08 0.85
C GLU A 115 -8.26 -14.12 -0.32
N HIS A 116 -7.02 -14.06 -0.82
CA HIS A 116 -6.65 -13.20 -1.95
C HIS A 116 -7.40 -13.59 -3.23
N TYR A 117 -7.42 -14.88 -3.58
CA TYR A 117 -8.18 -15.33 -4.75
C TYR A 117 -9.70 -15.18 -4.56
N ARG A 118 -10.22 -15.37 -3.33
CA ARG A 118 -11.62 -15.07 -3.00
C ARG A 118 -11.95 -13.61 -3.27
N ARG A 119 -11.06 -12.68 -2.90
CA ARG A 119 -11.25 -11.23 -3.15
C ARG A 119 -11.19 -10.89 -4.63
N ILE A 120 -10.31 -11.51 -5.41
CA ILE A 120 -10.28 -11.33 -6.87
C ILE A 120 -11.62 -11.79 -7.49
N ALA A 121 -12.11 -12.96 -7.10
CA ALA A 121 -13.38 -13.48 -7.61
C ALA A 121 -14.54 -12.55 -7.24
N TYR A 122 -14.61 -12.12 -5.97
CA TYR A 122 -15.61 -11.16 -5.49
C TYR A 122 -15.54 -9.85 -6.29
N ALA A 123 -14.34 -9.30 -6.47
CA ALA A 123 -14.16 -8.05 -7.19
C ALA A 123 -14.63 -8.14 -8.64
N ASN A 124 -14.33 -9.25 -9.32
CA ASN A 124 -14.79 -9.49 -10.69
C ASN A 124 -16.31 -9.65 -10.80
N GLU A 125 -16.95 -10.22 -9.79
CA GLU A 125 -18.41 -10.39 -9.75
C GLU A 125 -19.14 -9.07 -9.45
N HIS A 126 -18.61 -8.24 -8.54
CA HIS A 126 -19.33 -7.09 -8.01
C HIS A 126 -18.93 -5.75 -8.62
N TYR A 127 -17.71 -5.62 -9.14
CA TYR A 127 -17.15 -4.34 -9.57
C TYR A 127 -16.71 -4.32 -11.04
N ALA A 128 -17.18 -5.25 -11.87
CA ALA A 128 -16.92 -5.21 -13.30
C ALA A 128 -17.77 -4.13 -13.99
N SER A 129 -17.16 -3.37 -14.91
CA SER A 129 -17.78 -2.22 -15.58
C SER A 129 -17.22 -2.03 -16.99
N GLY A 130 -17.46 -3.00 -17.89
CA GLY A 130 -16.83 -3.05 -19.21
C GLY A 130 -15.35 -3.47 -19.19
N ILE A 131 -14.68 -3.31 -18.05
CA ILE A 131 -13.41 -3.95 -17.69
C ILE A 131 -13.61 -4.97 -16.56
N PRO A 132 -12.72 -5.99 -16.45
CA PRO A 132 -12.76 -6.92 -15.31
C PRO A 132 -12.70 -6.18 -13.97
N GLY A 133 -13.50 -6.60 -13.00
CA GLY A 133 -13.63 -5.91 -11.73
C GLY A 133 -12.33 -5.82 -10.93
N TRP A 134 -11.42 -6.78 -11.04
CA TRP A 134 -10.09 -6.66 -10.43
C TRP A 134 -9.31 -5.43 -10.90
N LYS A 135 -9.59 -4.91 -12.10
CA LYS A 135 -8.94 -3.72 -12.68
C LYS A 135 -9.58 -2.40 -12.29
N THR A 136 -10.81 -2.41 -11.76
CA THR A 136 -11.47 -1.17 -11.33
C THR A 136 -10.88 -0.68 -10.01
N ASP A 137 -11.05 0.60 -9.69
CA ASP A 137 -10.53 1.14 -8.45
C ASP A 137 -11.21 0.53 -7.22
N ARG A 138 -12.52 0.28 -7.28
CA ARG A 138 -13.26 -0.44 -6.23
C ARG A 138 -12.74 -1.87 -6.06
N GLY A 139 -12.56 -2.61 -7.14
CA GLY A 139 -12.06 -3.98 -7.06
C GLY A 139 -10.62 -4.07 -6.61
N ARG A 140 -9.74 -3.17 -7.06
CA ARG A 140 -8.38 -3.03 -6.55
C ARG A 140 -8.37 -2.75 -5.05
N THR A 141 -9.18 -1.81 -4.59
CA THR A 141 -9.29 -1.46 -3.16
C THR A 141 -9.74 -2.66 -2.34
N TYR A 142 -10.78 -3.38 -2.81
CA TYR A 142 -11.28 -4.58 -2.17
C TYR A 142 -10.24 -5.71 -2.12
N ILE A 143 -9.44 -5.91 -3.17
CA ILE A 143 -8.38 -6.93 -3.18
C ILE A 143 -7.31 -6.60 -2.13
N ILE A 144 -6.84 -5.35 -2.11
CA ILE A 144 -5.75 -4.93 -1.22
C ILE A 144 -6.22 -4.94 0.24
N TRP A 145 -7.34 -4.31 0.54
CA TRP A 145 -7.76 -4.02 1.91
C TRP A 145 -8.89 -4.91 2.43
N GLY A 146 -9.60 -5.61 1.55
CA GLY A 146 -10.79 -6.37 1.90
C GLY A 146 -12.04 -5.49 1.99
N PRO A 147 -13.14 -6.02 2.56
CA PRO A 147 -14.38 -5.28 2.71
C PRO A 147 -14.19 -4.06 3.61
N ALA A 148 -14.83 -2.95 3.26
CA ALA A 148 -14.92 -1.78 4.12
C ALA A 148 -15.79 -2.07 5.35
N ASP A 149 -15.55 -1.33 6.44
CA ASP A 149 -16.37 -1.44 7.66
C ASP A 149 -17.74 -0.79 7.47
N GLU A 150 -17.83 0.23 6.63
CA GLU A 150 -19.06 0.91 6.23
C GLU A 150 -18.95 1.35 4.77
N VAL A 151 -20.05 1.24 4.04
CA VAL A 151 -20.18 1.72 2.67
C VAL A 151 -21.42 2.59 2.61
N ASP A 152 -21.21 3.87 2.32
CA ASP A 152 -22.27 4.81 1.98
C ASP A 152 -22.42 4.84 0.45
N SER A 153 -23.56 4.40 -0.08
CA SER A 153 -23.73 4.15 -1.53
C SER A 153 -24.90 4.94 -2.08
N HIS A 154 -24.62 5.72 -3.13
CA HIS A 154 -25.55 6.58 -3.83
C HIS A 154 -25.56 6.24 -5.33
N PRO A 155 -26.12 5.08 -5.74
CA PRO A 155 -25.96 4.56 -7.10
C PRO A 155 -26.66 5.38 -8.20
N THR A 156 -27.56 6.29 -7.82
CA THR A 156 -28.24 7.21 -8.73
C THR A 156 -27.78 8.65 -8.58
N GLY A 157 -26.85 8.92 -7.65
CA GLY A 157 -26.62 10.26 -7.13
C GLY A 157 -27.91 10.87 -6.57
N GLY A 158 -28.06 12.18 -6.72
CA GLY A 158 -29.27 12.92 -6.35
C GLY A 158 -28.97 14.19 -5.59
N THR A 159 -29.97 14.73 -4.89
CA THR A 159 -29.78 15.92 -4.05
C THR A 159 -28.83 15.61 -2.91
N TYR A 160 -27.79 16.44 -2.78
CA TYR A 160 -26.76 16.33 -1.75
C TYR A 160 -26.60 17.66 -1.04
N ASP A 161 -26.80 17.66 0.28
CA ASP A 161 -26.52 18.82 1.11
C ASP A 161 -25.05 18.78 1.54
N ARG A 162 -24.25 19.64 0.90
CA ARG A 162 -22.82 19.76 1.18
C ARG A 162 -22.63 20.13 2.65
N PRO A 163 -21.75 19.45 3.40
CA PRO A 163 -21.40 19.87 4.73
C PRO A 163 -20.60 21.19 4.67
N MET A 164 -20.53 21.90 5.80
CA MET A 164 -19.93 23.24 5.84
C MET A 164 -18.43 23.25 5.48
N ASN A 165 -17.71 22.15 5.73
CA ASN A 165 -16.32 21.97 5.31
C ASN A 165 -16.17 21.85 3.77
N GLU A 166 -17.24 21.52 3.04
CA GLU A 166 -17.33 21.52 1.58
C GLU A 166 -18.01 22.80 1.04
N GLY A 167 -18.06 23.86 1.84
CA GLY A 167 -18.64 25.15 1.44
C GLY A 167 -20.17 25.25 1.63
N GLY A 168 -20.84 24.18 2.04
CA GLY A 168 -22.27 24.19 2.37
C GLY A 168 -23.22 24.34 1.17
N GLY A 169 -24.52 24.29 1.46
CA GLY A 169 -25.58 24.40 0.45
C GLY A 169 -25.98 23.06 -0.15
N SER A 170 -26.87 23.07 -1.15
CA SER A 170 -27.39 21.85 -1.77
C SER A 170 -26.95 21.78 -3.24
N THR A 171 -26.64 20.58 -3.72
CA THR A 171 -26.34 20.29 -5.13
C THR A 171 -27.01 19.01 -5.62
N SER A 172 -26.80 18.67 -6.89
CA SER A 172 -27.04 17.33 -7.42
C SER A 172 -25.71 16.62 -7.61
N THR A 173 -25.63 15.34 -7.27
CA THR A 173 -24.43 14.53 -7.49
C THR A 173 -24.59 13.52 -8.62
N TYR A 174 -23.46 13.11 -9.18
CA TYR A 174 -23.32 11.84 -9.90
C TYR A 174 -23.46 10.64 -8.95
N PRO A 175 -23.53 9.39 -9.45
CA PRO A 175 -23.37 8.22 -8.61
C PRO A 175 -22.02 8.20 -7.88
N TRP A 176 -22.03 7.88 -6.59
CA TRP A 176 -20.82 7.78 -5.78
C TRP A 176 -20.96 6.77 -4.63
N GLU A 177 -19.82 6.34 -4.10
CA GLU A 177 -19.71 5.54 -2.89
C GLU A 177 -18.59 6.07 -2.00
N MET A 178 -18.80 6.08 -0.69
CA MET A 178 -17.74 6.32 0.28
C MET A 178 -17.55 5.07 1.12
N TRP A 179 -16.33 4.53 1.06
CA TRP A 179 -15.93 3.35 1.81
C TRP A 179 -15.12 3.80 3.02
N ARG A 180 -15.58 3.44 4.22
CA ARG A 180 -14.92 3.78 5.47
C ARG A 180 -14.27 2.54 6.08
N TYR A 181 -12.99 2.68 6.39
CA TYR A 181 -12.20 1.71 7.14
C TYR A 181 -11.83 2.31 8.50
N ARG A 182 -12.21 1.64 9.59
CA ARG A 182 -11.87 2.05 10.96
C ARG A 182 -10.36 2.06 11.17
N TYR A 183 -9.67 1.09 10.58
CA TYR A 183 -8.22 1.01 10.61
C TYR A 183 -7.69 0.33 9.35
N LEU A 184 -6.69 0.95 8.72
CA LEU A 184 -5.88 0.35 7.66
C LEU A 184 -4.42 0.35 8.07
N GLU A 185 -3.79 -0.83 8.00
CA GLU A 185 -2.37 -0.97 8.31
C GLU A 185 -1.51 -0.09 7.37
N GLY A 186 -0.57 0.65 7.96
CA GLY A 186 0.29 1.56 7.22
C GLY A 186 -0.33 2.90 6.80
N ILE A 187 -1.66 3.08 6.98
CA ILE A 187 -2.36 4.33 6.67
C ILE A 187 -2.84 5.03 7.95
N GLY A 188 -3.62 4.34 8.80
CA GLY A 188 -4.12 4.91 10.05
C GLY A 188 -5.57 4.56 10.35
N ASN A 189 -6.21 5.38 11.20
CA ASN A 189 -7.58 5.19 11.64
C ASN A 189 -8.56 6.06 10.84
N ASN A 190 -9.81 5.62 10.72
CA ASN A 190 -10.92 6.34 10.05
C ASN A 190 -10.54 6.81 8.64
N VAL A 191 -10.06 5.87 7.82
CA VAL A 191 -9.73 6.14 6.42
C VAL A 191 -11.02 6.08 5.61
N GLU A 192 -11.31 7.17 4.90
CA GLU A 192 -12.42 7.27 3.96
C GLU A 192 -11.86 7.28 2.54
N ILE A 193 -12.45 6.50 1.66
CA ILE A 193 -12.10 6.39 0.25
C ILE A 193 -13.36 6.64 -0.54
N GLU A 194 -13.35 7.71 -1.34
CA GLU A 194 -14.47 8.09 -2.20
C GLU A 194 -14.28 7.52 -3.61
N PHE A 195 -15.37 7.02 -4.18
CA PHE A 195 -15.45 6.59 -5.57
C PHE A 195 -16.63 7.26 -6.26
N VAL A 196 -16.45 7.71 -7.49
CA VAL A 196 -17.48 8.43 -8.25
C VAL A 196 -17.57 7.89 -9.67
N ASP A 197 -18.77 7.92 -10.26
CA ASP A 197 -19.01 7.59 -11.67
C ASP A 197 -19.72 8.76 -12.38
N PRO A 198 -18.98 9.78 -12.84
CA PRO A 198 -19.57 10.91 -13.58
C PRO A 198 -20.16 10.51 -14.93
N SER A 199 -19.75 9.35 -15.46
CA SER A 199 -20.16 8.86 -16.77
C SER A 199 -21.47 8.07 -16.76
N GLY A 200 -21.90 7.59 -15.59
CA GLY A 200 -23.02 6.65 -15.45
C GLY A 200 -22.75 5.28 -16.08
N SER A 201 -21.48 4.89 -16.25
CA SER A 201 -21.07 3.63 -16.88
C SER A 201 -21.03 2.44 -15.91
N GLY A 202 -21.10 2.71 -14.60
CA GLY A 202 -20.81 1.75 -13.53
C GLY A 202 -19.32 1.62 -13.19
N GLU A 203 -18.44 2.31 -13.90
CA GLU A 203 -17.00 2.39 -13.58
C GLU A 203 -16.77 3.51 -12.56
N TYR A 204 -16.80 3.16 -11.28
CA TYR A 204 -16.50 4.10 -10.22
C TYR A 204 -14.99 4.20 -10.06
N HIS A 205 -14.43 5.38 -10.32
CA HIS A 205 -13.01 5.67 -10.09
C HIS A 205 -12.81 6.29 -8.72
N MET A 206 -11.65 6.04 -8.12
CA MET A 206 -11.28 6.60 -6.82
C MET A 206 -10.91 8.08 -6.98
N THR A 207 -11.41 8.93 -6.08
CA THR A 207 -11.09 10.35 -6.06
C THR A 207 -10.67 10.82 -4.68
N MET A 208 -9.86 11.88 -4.68
CA MET A 208 -9.48 12.63 -3.48
C MET A 208 -10.11 14.02 -3.47
N ASP A 209 -10.85 14.38 -4.52
CA ASP A 209 -11.56 15.65 -4.65
C ASP A 209 -13.07 15.40 -4.44
N PRO A 210 -13.62 15.77 -3.27
CA PRO A 210 -15.05 15.63 -2.99
C PRO A 210 -15.94 16.41 -3.96
N SER A 211 -15.40 17.39 -4.68
CA SER A 211 -16.16 18.18 -5.66
C SER A 211 -16.46 17.37 -6.94
N GLU A 212 -15.76 16.27 -7.19
CA GLU A 212 -15.93 15.52 -8.44
C GLU A 212 -17.31 14.85 -8.56
N LYS A 213 -17.94 14.51 -7.42
CA LYS A 213 -19.32 14.02 -7.43
C LYS A 213 -20.34 15.13 -7.72
N ASP A 214 -19.97 16.41 -7.66
CA ASP A 214 -20.88 17.53 -7.86
C ASP A 214 -21.23 17.73 -9.35
N ALA A 215 -22.44 17.31 -9.73
CA ALA A 215 -22.91 17.39 -11.10
C ALA A 215 -23.23 18.82 -11.57
N LEU A 216 -23.28 19.78 -10.65
CA LEU A 216 -23.54 21.19 -10.96
C LEU A 216 -22.29 22.06 -10.90
N LEU A 217 -21.14 21.53 -10.50
CA LEU A 217 -19.89 22.28 -10.26
C LEU A 217 -19.55 23.27 -11.38
N HIS A 218 -19.71 22.85 -12.63
CA HIS A 218 -19.39 23.67 -13.82
C HIS A 218 -20.62 24.29 -14.49
N VAL A 219 -21.80 24.19 -13.88
CA VAL A 219 -23.04 24.78 -14.39
C VAL A 219 -23.15 26.23 -13.92
N PRO A 220 -23.13 27.21 -14.84
CA PRO A 220 -23.18 28.63 -14.48
C PRO A 220 -24.42 28.95 -13.63
N GLY A 221 -24.18 29.50 -12.43
CA GLY A 221 -25.24 29.92 -11.50
C GLY A 221 -25.90 28.80 -10.70
N ALA A 222 -25.49 27.53 -10.87
CA ALA A 222 -26.04 26.39 -10.13
C ALA A 222 -25.00 25.57 -9.34
N GLY A 223 -23.71 25.71 -9.67
CA GLY A 223 -22.62 24.98 -8.99
C GLY A 223 -22.09 25.60 -7.71
N LEU A 224 -22.38 26.88 -7.45
CA LEU A 224 -21.80 27.58 -6.30
C LEU A 224 -22.24 26.95 -4.98
N SER A 225 -21.27 26.67 -4.12
CA SER A 225 -21.48 26.39 -2.71
C SER A 225 -22.08 27.61 -2.00
N LEU A 226 -22.63 27.39 -0.81
CA LEU A 226 -23.18 28.47 0.00
C LEU A 226 -22.11 29.54 0.30
N MET A 227 -20.90 29.11 0.67
CA MET A 227 -19.79 30.02 0.94
C MET A 227 -19.38 30.83 -0.28
N GLU A 228 -19.26 30.22 -1.47
CA GLU A 228 -18.93 30.93 -2.70
C GLU A 228 -20.04 31.93 -3.07
N SER A 229 -21.32 31.54 -2.92
CA SER A 229 -22.46 32.43 -3.17
C SER A 229 -22.47 33.67 -2.27
N MET A 230 -21.87 33.54 -1.07
CA MET A 230 -21.70 34.62 -0.10
C MET A 230 -20.37 35.37 -0.23
N GLY A 231 -19.50 34.99 -1.17
CA GLY A 231 -18.16 35.56 -1.34
C GLY A 231 -17.19 35.24 -0.20
N MET A 232 -17.44 34.15 0.54
CA MET A 232 -16.61 33.68 1.66
C MET A 232 -15.56 32.64 1.24
N ALA A 233 -15.71 32.07 0.04
CA ALA A 233 -14.78 31.14 -0.61
C ALA A 233 -14.67 31.49 -2.11
N SER A 234 -13.63 30.99 -2.77
CA SER A 234 -13.29 31.27 -4.18
C SER A 234 -12.80 30.02 -4.90
#